data_AF-A0A9R1Q604-F1
#
_entry.id   AF-A0A9R1Q604-F1
#
_cell.length_a   1.000
_cell.length_b   1.000
_cell.length_c   1.000
_cell.angle_alpha   90.00
_cell.angle_beta   90.00
_cell.angle_gamma   90.00
#
_symmetry.space_group_name_H-M   'P 1'
#
loop_
_entity.id
_entity.type
_entity.pdbx_description
1 polymer ?
#
loop_
_entity_poly.entity_id
_entity_poly.type
_entity_poly.pdbx_seq_one_letter_code
_entity_poly.pdbx_strand_id
1 'polypeptide(L)'
;MRMCTCPYLLAGSDVHSLRDPSIGVTRLHILLPADGFKRTSKLGKHAMKMKRCIVPSILLMFSLEAALLVAGRTSAADEVGAILLPSQGQEEAAMAAAKKRPWKCCDQAVCTRSIPPICSCMDQVFDCPSTCKSCGPSMADPSRHVCQDQYVGDPGPICRPWECCDSPTCTRSNPPTCRCGDEVDKCASTCKTCLPSRSRPSRRVCIDSYFGPFPPACTPSEAVAAGGN
;
A
#
# COMPACT_ATOMS: atom_id res chain seq x y z
N MET A 1 -49.48 48.58 -35.49
CA MET A 1 -48.17 48.05 -35.92
C MET A 1 -48.06 46.61 -35.42
N ARG A 2 -48.10 45.57 -36.27
CA ARG A 2 -46.98 44.90 -36.99
C ARG A 2 -45.92 44.35 -36.02
N MET A 3 -45.89 43.02 -35.80
CA MET A 3 -45.02 41.99 -36.45
C MET A 3 -43.57 42.04 -35.91
N CYS A 4 -42.76 40.99 -35.72
CA CYS A 4 -42.81 39.52 -35.80
C CYS A 4 -41.40 39.02 -35.36
N THR A 5 -41.33 37.80 -34.81
CA THR A 5 -40.26 36.75 -34.87
C THR A 5 -38.77 37.02 -35.18
N CYS A 6 -37.91 36.31 -34.41
CA CYS A 6 -36.57 35.67 -34.65
C CYS A 6 -36.06 35.52 -36.12
N PRO A 7 -34.81 35.05 -36.46
CA PRO A 7 -33.64 34.58 -35.66
C PRO A 7 -32.23 34.90 -36.31
N TYR A 8 -31.15 34.23 -35.84
CA TYR A 8 -29.98 33.68 -36.59
C TYR A 8 -28.67 34.48 -36.87
N LEU A 9 -27.56 33.71 -36.74
CA LEU A 9 -26.26 33.71 -37.44
C LEU A 9 -25.39 34.98 -37.32
N LEU A 10 -24.07 34.88 -37.12
CA LEU A 10 -23.12 34.61 -38.19
C LEU A 10 -21.73 34.18 -37.65
N ALA A 11 -21.12 33.26 -38.39
CA ALA A 11 -19.70 32.94 -38.38
C ALA A 11 -18.84 34.12 -38.92
N GLY A 12 -17.55 34.16 -38.55
CA GLY A 12 -16.59 35.10 -39.12
C GLY A 12 -15.18 34.85 -38.61
N SER A 13 -14.39 34.18 -39.44
CA SER A 13 -12.96 33.90 -39.30
C SER A 13 -12.13 35.16 -39.53
N ASP A 14 -10.99 35.29 -38.85
CA ASP A 14 -9.87 36.09 -39.38
C ASP A 14 -8.52 35.40 -39.22
N VAL A 15 -7.76 35.56 -40.29
CA VAL A 15 -6.60 34.80 -40.74
C VAL A 15 -5.33 35.40 -40.12
N HIS A 16 -4.42 34.55 -39.63
CA HIS A 16 -3.00 34.88 -39.68
C HIS A 16 -2.21 33.75 -40.32
N SER A 17 -1.69 34.12 -41.48
CA SER A 17 -0.88 33.40 -42.44
C SER A 17 0.51 33.12 -41.88
N LEU A 18 0.92 31.85 -41.83
CA LEU A 18 2.33 31.46 -41.85
C LEU A 18 2.50 30.11 -42.59
N ARG A 19 2.72 30.23 -43.90
CA ARG A 19 3.65 29.48 -44.77
C ARG A 19 3.91 28.00 -44.46
N ASP A 20 3.34 27.16 -45.32
CA ASP A 20 3.94 25.92 -45.86
C ASP A 20 5.28 26.23 -46.56
N PRO A 21 6.26 25.30 -46.66
CA PRO A 21 6.06 24.06 -47.42
C PRO A 21 6.83 22.82 -46.92
N SER A 22 6.20 21.64 -46.92
CA SER A 22 6.77 20.45 -47.60
C SER A 22 5.91 19.19 -47.48
N ILE A 23 5.36 18.81 -48.63
CA ILE A 23 5.47 17.48 -49.24
C ILE A 23 5.02 16.29 -48.38
N GLY A 24 3.73 15.97 -48.55
CA GLY A 24 3.33 14.73 -49.20
C GLY A 24 3.31 13.45 -48.37
N VAL A 25 2.13 13.10 -47.81
CA VAL A 25 1.70 11.69 -47.75
C VAL A 25 0.17 11.62 -47.94
N THR A 26 -0.20 10.81 -48.92
CA THR A 26 -1.53 10.42 -49.38
C THR A 26 -2.44 9.91 -48.27
N ARG A 27 -3.66 10.46 -48.16
CA ARG A 27 -4.75 9.95 -47.33
C ARG A 27 -5.59 8.97 -48.14
N LEU A 28 -5.48 7.67 -47.89
CA LEU A 28 -6.50 6.71 -48.33
C LEU A 28 -7.58 6.60 -47.24
N HIS A 29 -8.77 7.04 -47.60
CA HIS A 29 -10.00 6.89 -46.82
C HIS A 29 -10.35 5.41 -46.66
N ILE A 30 -10.59 4.97 -45.42
CA ILE A 30 -11.41 3.79 -45.15
C ILE A 30 -12.58 4.26 -44.31
N LEU A 31 -13.78 4.19 -44.87
CA LEU A 31 -15.04 4.38 -44.18
C LEU A 31 -16.03 3.33 -44.69
N LEU A 32 -16.80 2.80 -43.74
CA LEU A 32 -18.04 2.00 -43.83
C LEU A 32 -17.86 0.46 -43.80
N PRO A 33 -18.91 -0.30 -43.39
CA PRO A 33 -19.68 -0.18 -42.15
C PRO A 33 -19.98 -1.56 -41.51
N ALA A 34 -20.82 -1.54 -40.48
CA ALA A 34 -21.36 -2.63 -39.68
C ALA A 34 -21.96 -3.83 -40.46
N ASP A 35 -21.88 -5.03 -39.86
CA ASP A 35 -23.05 -5.90 -39.64
C ASP A 35 -22.73 -7.16 -38.82
N GLY A 36 -23.62 -7.47 -37.87
CA GLY A 36 -24.23 -8.80 -37.75
C GLY A 36 -23.54 -9.93 -36.99
N PHE A 37 -24.24 -10.38 -35.92
CA PHE A 37 -24.53 -11.80 -35.64
C PHE A 37 -23.36 -12.65 -35.06
N LYS A 38 -23.48 -13.47 -34.02
CA LYS A 38 -24.60 -14.32 -33.59
C LYS A 38 -24.32 -14.84 -32.18
N ARG A 39 -25.31 -14.69 -31.30
CA ARG A 39 -25.42 -15.35 -30.00
C ARG A 39 -25.62 -16.86 -30.24
N THR A 40 -24.81 -17.73 -29.65
CA THR A 40 -25.21 -19.13 -29.44
C THR A 40 -24.97 -19.53 -27.99
N SER A 41 -26.03 -20.08 -27.43
CA SER A 41 -26.20 -20.53 -26.07
C SER A 41 -25.97 -22.04 -25.97
N LYS A 42 -25.28 -22.45 -24.90
CA LYS A 42 -25.63 -23.59 -24.03
C LYS A 42 -25.57 -24.99 -24.65
N LEU A 43 -24.57 -25.77 -24.22
CA LEU A 43 -24.75 -27.20 -23.98
C LEU A 43 -23.91 -27.58 -22.75
N GLY A 44 -24.57 -27.77 -21.61
CA GLY A 44 -23.97 -28.45 -20.48
C GLY A 44 -23.80 -29.93 -20.80
N LYS A 45 -22.96 -30.63 -20.02
CA LYS A 45 -23.24 -31.96 -19.49
C LYS A 45 -22.05 -32.52 -18.67
N HIS A 46 -22.38 -32.87 -17.43
CA HIS A 46 -21.83 -33.93 -16.57
C HIS A 46 -20.43 -33.79 -15.95
N ALA A 47 -20.46 -33.25 -14.73
CA ALA A 47 -19.89 -33.83 -13.51
C ALA A 47 -19.01 -35.10 -13.66
N MET A 48 -17.71 -34.95 -13.38
CA MET A 48 -16.91 -36.02 -12.79
C MET A 48 -16.58 -35.68 -11.35
N LYS A 49 -17.26 -36.39 -10.46
CA LYS A 49 -17.06 -36.45 -9.02
C LYS A 49 -15.80 -37.26 -8.74
N MET A 50 -14.65 -36.59 -8.55
CA MET A 50 -13.47 -37.26 -8.02
C MET A 50 -13.63 -37.42 -6.51
N LYS A 51 -14.05 -38.63 -6.14
CA LYS A 51 -14.15 -39.12 -4.78
C LYS A 51 -12.74 -39.15 -4.18
N ARG A 52 -12.65 -38.63 -2.96
CA ARG A 52 -11.48 -38.65 -2.09
C ARG A 52 -10.88 -40.06 -2.04
N CYS A 53 -9.67 -40.24 -2.56
CA CYS A 53 -8.84 -41.39 -2.23
C CYS A 53 -8.19 -41.11 -0.88
N ILE A 54 -8.92 -41.49 0.17
CA ILE A 54 -8.39 -41.67 1.52
C ILE A 54 -7.44 -42.87 1.40
N VAL A 55 -6.14 -42.62 1.48
CA VAL A 55 -5.15 -43.67 1.76
C VAL A 55 -5.12 -43.79 3.28
N PRO A 56 -5.65 -44.87 3.88
CA PRO A 56 -5.39 -45.14 5.27
C PRO A 56 -3.96 -45.68 5.36
N SER A 57 -2.97 -44.79 5.46
CA SER A 57 -1.64 -45.17 5.94
C SER A 57 -1.75 -45.44 7.44
N ILE A 58 -2.27 -46.63 7.70
CA ILE A 58 -1.91 -47.57 8.76
C ILE A 58 -1.07 -46.92 9.87
N LEU A 59 -1.77 -46.63 10.96
CA LEU A 59 -1.28 -46.59 12.34
C LEU A 59 -0.23 -47.68 12.59
N LEU A 60 1.06 -47.35 12.51
CA LEU A 60 2.16 -48.16 13.04
C LEU A 60 3.31 -47.24 13.43
N MET A 61 3.21 -46.62 14.60
CA MET A 61 4.32 -46.27 15.51
C MET A 61 3.71 -45.73 16.83
N PHE A 62 3.02 -46.58 17.58
CA PHE A 62 2.77 -46.37 19.01
C PHE A 62 3.42 -47.53 19.74
N SER A 63 4.76 -47.54 19.70
CA SER A 63 5.58 -48.51 20.40
C SER A 63 5.72 -48.07 21.85
N LEU A 64 4.98 -48.79 22.68
CA LEU A 64 5.14 -49.05 24.10
C LEU A 64 6.56 -48.82 24.64
N GLU A 65 6.76 -47.77 25.45
CA GLU A 65 7.80 -47.75 26.48
C GLU A 65 7.14 -47.40 27.81
N ALA A 66 6.94 -48.43 28.62
CA ALA A 66 6.56 -48.30 30.02
C ALA A 66 7.44 -49.23 30.87
N ALA A 67 7.85 -48.68 32.02
CA ALA A 67 8.57 -49.27 33.16
C ALA A 67 10.11 -49.36 32.99
N LEU A 68 10.96 -48.94 33.94
CA LEU A 68 10.89 -48.87 35.42
C LEU A 68 11.55 -47.57 35.94
N LEU A 69 10.94 -46.81 36.87
CA LEU A 69 11.04 -46.92 38.34
C LEU A 69 12.47 -46.78 38.93
N VAL A 70 12.81 -45.58 39.37
CA VAL A 70 13.62 -45.38 40.59
C VAL A 70 12.84 -44.49 41.54
N ALA A 71 12.56 -45.06 42.71
CA ALA A 71 11.94 -44.41 43.85
C ALA A 71 12.87 -43.35 44.45
N GLY A 72 12.30 -42.22 44.85
CA GLY A 72 12.94 -41.22 45.70
C GLY A 72 11.86 -40.37 46.34
N ARG A 73 11.32 -40.83 47.48
CA ARG A 73 10.37 -40.09 48.31
C ARG A 73 11.03 -39.83 49.66
N THR A 74 11.10 -38.55 50.04
CA THR A 74 11.17 -37.90 51.38
C THR A 74 11.91 -36.57 51.17
N SER A 75 11.53 -35.41 51.69
CA SER A 75 10.61 -35.05 52.77
C SER A 75 10.57 -33.52 52.87
N ALA A 76 9.52 -33.03 53.54
CA ALA A 76 9.46 -31.76 54.28
C ALA A 76 9.28 -30.45 53.49
N ALA A 77 8.13 -29.83 53.77
CA ALA A 77 7.87 -28.40 53.96
C ALA A 77 8.68 -27.41 53.12
N ASP A 78 8.02 -26.74 52.17
CA ASP A 78 7.86 -25.28 52.26
C ASP A 78 6.70 -24.81 51.36
N GLU A 79 5.81 -24.02 51.94
CA GLU A 79 4.73 -23.31 51.27
C GLU A 79 5.32 -22.10 50.54
N VAL A 80 5.61 -22.23 49.24
CA VAL A 80 5.81 -21.05 48.40
C VAL A 80 4.98 -21.24 47.14
N GLY A 81 3.89 -20.46 47.08
CA GLY A 81 2.99 -20.41 45.95
C GLY A 81 3.75 -20.19 44.65
N ALA A 82 3.92 -21.27 43.88
CA ALA A 82 4.18 -21.18 42.47
C ALA A 82 2.88 -20.67 41.81
N ILE A 83 2.70 -19.34 41.83
CA ILE A 83 1.76 -18.65 40.98
C ILE A 83 2.22 -18.97 39.55
N LEU A 84 1.62 -20.02 38.97
CA LEU A 84 1.62 -20.25 37.54
C LEU A 84 0.89 -19.07 36.91
N LEU A 85 1.64 -18.03 36.57
CA LEU A 85 1.17 -16.96 35.69
C LEU A 85 0.78 -17.62 34.36
N PRO A 86 -0.52 -17.64 33.97
CA PRO A 86 -0.87 -18.09 32.65
C PRO A 86 -0.25 -17.12 31.64
N SER A 87 0.46 -17.67 30.66
CA SER A 87 1.01 -16.98 29.50
C SER A 87 -0.13 -16.45 28.61
N GLN A 88 -0.91 -15.49 29.10
CA GLN A 88 -2.02 -14.83 28.38
C GLN A 88 -1.55 -13.72 27.44
N GLY A 89 -0.26 -13.35 27.45
CA GLY A 89 0.25 -12.22 26.67
C GLY A 89 0.35 -12.47 25.15
N GLN A 90 0.41 -13.72 24.71
CA GLN A 90 0.54 -14.04 23.28
C GLN A 90 -0.80 -14.16 22.56
N GLU A 91 -1.83 -14.67 23.24
CA GLU A 91 -3.15 -14.85 22.65
C GLU A 91 -3.93 -13.53 22.59
N GLU A 92 -3.78 -12.66 23.59
CA GLU A 92 -4.41 -11.34 23.61
C GLU A 92 -3.81 -10.39 22.56
N ALA A 93 -2.49 -10.44 22.32
CA ALA A 93 -1.82 -9.70 21.26
C ALA A 93 -2.27 -10.16 19.86
N ALA A 94 -2.48 -11.47 19.67
CA ALA A 94 -3.03 -12.02 18.44
C ALA A 94 -4.51 -11.67 18.25
N MET A 95 -5.29 -11.57 19.33
CA MET A 95 -6.70 -11.12 19.29
C MET A 95 -6.83 -9.61 19.02
N ALA A 96 -5.94 -8.77 19.55
CA ALA A 96 -5.92 -7.34 19.24
C ALA A 96 -5.59 -7.08 17.77
N ALA A 97 -4.74 -7.92 17.17
CA ALA A 97 -4.43 -7.94 15.74
C ALA A 97 -5.58 -8.47 14.86
N ALA A 98 -6.68 -8.99 15.44
CA ALA A 98 -7.82 -9.50 14.67
C ALA A 98 -8.69 -8.37 14.07
N LYS A 99 -8.53 -7.12 14.53
CA LYS A 99 -9.13 -5.97 13.84
C LYS A 99 -8.36 -5.69 12.56
N LYS A 100 -9.08 -5.56 11.45
CA LYS A 100 -8.48 -5.15 10.18
C LYS A 100 -7.94 -3.72 10.28
N ARG A 101 -6.75 -3.49 9.75
CA ARG A 101 -6.11 -2.18 9.72
C ARG A 101 -6.97 -1.12 9.00
N PRO A 102 -7.03 0.13 9.49
CA PRO A 102 -7.85 1.18 8.87
C PRO A 102 -7.30 1.74 7.56
N TRP A 103 -6.04 1.45 7.23
CA TRP A 103 -5.36 1.87 6.00
C TRP A 103 -4.61 0.70 5.35
N LYS A 104 -4.33 0.82 4.05
CA LYS A 104 -3.58 -0.19 3.29
C LYS A 104 -2.07 -0.03 3.46
N CYS A 105 -1.59 1.20 3.39
CA CYS A 105 -0.21 1.63 3.60
C CYS A 105 -0.24 2.93 4.41
N CYS A 106 0.89 3.31 5.02
CA CYS A 106 1.02 4.58 5.73
C CYS A 106 2.45 5.13 5.62
N ASP A 107 2.61 6.36 5.14
CA ASP A 107 3.92 7.02 5.05
C ASP A 107 4.38 7.63 6.37
N GLN A 108 3.44 8.19 7.14
CA GLN A 108 3.67 8.89 8.41
C GLN A 108 2.99 8.13 9.56
N ALA A 109 3.42 6.89 9.80
CA ALA A 109 2.93 6.11 10.94
C ALA A 109 3.59 6.58 12.24
N VAL A 110 2.77 6.97 13.21
CA VAL A 110 3.22 7.29 14.57
C VAL A 110 2.78 6.14 15.48
N CYS A 111 3.75 5.41 16.02
CA CYS A 111 3.51 4.21 16.83
C CYS A 111 4.14 4.31 18.21
N THR A 112 3.48 3.72 19.22
CA THR A 112 4.10 3.48 20.52
C THR A 112 5.19 2.43 20.43
N ARG A 113 6.22 2.51 21.28
CA ARG A 113 7.29 1.51 21.40
C ARG A 113 6.86 0.33 22.29
N SER A 114 5.65 -0.18 22.11
CA SER A 114 5.07 -1.32 22.83
C SER A 114 4.93 -2.55 21.92
N ILE A 115 4.68 -3.73 22.51
CA ILE A 115 4.40 -4.98 21.77
C ILE A 115 3.02 -5.50 22.22
N PRO A 116 1.99 -5.50 21.35
CA PRO A 116 1.96 -4.89 20.01
C PRO A 116 2.00 -3.34 20.06
N PRO A 117 2.48 -2.67 19.00
CA PRO A 117 2.47 -1.21 18.93
C PRO A 117 1.06 -0.67 18.73
N ILE A 118 0.79 0.51 19.25
CA ILE A 118 -0.44 1.27 18.99
C ILE A 118 -0.05 2.36 17.99
N CYS A 119 -0.60 2.30 16.80
CA CYS A 119 -0.24 3.12 15.65
C CYS A 119 -1.41 3.99 15.19
N SER A 120 -1.09 5.23 14.81
CA SER A 120 -1.97 6.15 14.11
C SER A 120 -1.31 6.56 12.79
N CYS A 121 -2.09 6.56 11.70
CA CYS A 121 -1.57 7.02 10.42
C CYS A 121 -1.84 8.51 10.23
N MET A 122 -0.77 9.29 10.16
CA MET A 122 -0.86 10.74 9.98
C MET A 122 -0.91 11.15 8.52
N ASP A 123 -1.12 10.24 7.56
CA ASP A 123 -1.17 10.61 6.14
C ASP A 123 -2.36 11.53 5.84
N GLN A 124 -2.12 12.54 5.00
CA GLN A 124 -3.19 13.41 4.52
C GLN A 124 -4.12 12.61 3.61
N VAL A 125 -5.40 12.65 3.93
CA VAL A 125 -6.45 12.09 3.09
C VAL A 125 -7.29 13.21 2.50
N PHE A 126 -7.60 13.09 1.21
CA PHE A 126 -8.52 14.02 0.53
C PHE A 126 -9.96 13.55 0.65
N ASP A 127 -10.16 12.22 0.61
CA ASP A 127 -11.42 11.55 0.87
C ASP A 127 -11.23 10.54 2.00
N CYS A 128 -12.23 10.39 2.86
CA CYS A 128 -12.13 9.44 3.96
C CYS A 128 -12.18 8.00 3.42
N PRO A 129 -11.12 7.19 3.64
CA PRO A 129 -11.12 5.80 3.16
C PRO A 129 -12.22 5.00 3.83
N SER A 130 -12.88 4.09 3.10
CA SER A 130 -13.95 3.25 3.67
C SER A 130 -13.49 2.29 4.78
N THR A 131 -12.18 2.07 4.90
CA THR A 131 -11.56 1.30 5.97
C THR A 131 -11.31 2.12 7.23
N CYS A 132 -11.37 3.45 7.14
CA CYS A 132 -11.29 4.36 8.27
C CYS A 132 -12.70 4.67 8.79
N LYS A 133 -12.92 4.59 10.10
CA LYS A 133 -14.22 4.88 10.72
C LYS A 133 -14.46 6.38 10.85
N SER A 134 -13.41 7.14 11.14
CA SER A 134 -13.49 8.57 11.37
C SER A 134 -12.32 9.31 10.76
N CYS A 135 -12.63 10.30 9.92
CA CYS A 135 -11.65 11.26 9.42
C CYS A 135 -11.96 12.64 9.99
N GLY A 136 -10.91 13.40 10.25
CA GLY A 136 -11.04 14.76 10.75
C GLY A 136 -9.73 15.52 10.64
N PRO A 137 -9.71 16.77 11.11
CA PRO A 137 -8.50 17.58 11.09
C PRO A 137 -7.40 16.91 11.93
N SER A 138 -6.16 17.05 11.46
CA SER A 138 -4.97 16.72 12.23
C SER A 138 -4.80 17.71 13.37
N MET A 139 -4.32 17.24 14.52
CA MET A 139 -4.00 18.09 15.66
C MET A 139 -2.91 19.13 15.34
N ALA A 140 -2.01 18.82 14.40
CA ALA A 140 -0.92 19.71 14.02
C ALA A 140 -1.33 20.76 12.97
N ASP A 141 -2.32 20.46 12.13
CA ASP A 141 -2.79 21.34 11.06
C ASP A 141 -4.28 21.07 10.78
N PRO A 142 -5.18 22.00 11.17
CA PRO A 142 -6.62 21.86 10.96
C PRO A 142 -7.03 21.80 9.49
N SER A 143 -6.20 22.29 8.56
CA SER A 143 -6.49 22.21 7.12
C SER A 143 -6.25 20.80 6.56
N ARG A 144 -5.49 19.98 7.30
CA ARG A 144 -5.09 18.64 6.90
C ARG A 144 -6.02 17.60 7.50
N HIS A 145 -6.78 16.90 6.66
CA HIS A 145 -7.61 15.80 7.10
C HIS A 145 -6.79 14.51 7.16
N VAL A 146 -6.97 13.74 8.23
CA VAL A 146 -6.30 12.45 8.47
C VAL A 146 -7.31 11.41 8.95
N CYS A 147 -6.96 10.14 8.84
CA CYS A 147 -7.71 9.08 9.52
C CYS A 147 -7.39 9.13 11.03
N GLN A 148 -8.42 9.28 11.87
CA GLN A 148 -8.27 9.41 13.33
C GLN A 148 -8.28 8.06 14.06
N ASP A 149 -8.50 6.97 13.34
CA ASP A 149 -8.55 5.64 13.91
C ASP A 149 -7.16 5.21 14.42
N GLN A 150 -7.13 4.71 15.65
CA GLN A 150 -5.97 4.01 16.20
C GLN A 150 -6.03 2.52 15.87
N TYR A 151 -4.88 1.97 15.55
CA TYR A 151 -4.70 0.56 15.24
C TYR A 151 -3.70 -0.09 16.19
N VAL A 152 -4.00 -1.29 16.67
CA VAL A 152 -3.08 -2.07 17.51
C VAL A 152 -2.45 -3.16 16.64
N GLY A 153 -1.15 -3.05 16.39
CA GLY A 153 -0.39 -3.95 15.54
C GLY A 153 0.47 -3.22 14.50
N ASP A 154 1.05 -3.98 13.58
CA ASP A 154 1.96 -3.45 12.55
C ASP A 154 1.29 -2.42 11.62
N PRO A 155 1.86 -1.21 11.47
CA PRO A 155 1.26 -0.12 10.68
C PRO A 155 1.19 -0.44 9.18
N GLY A 156 1.92 -1.45 8.71
CA GLY A 156 1.98 -1.84 7.32
C GLY A 156 3.10 -1.17 6.54
N PRO A 157 3.15 -1.43 5.22
CA PRO A 157 4.16 -0.85 4.36
C PRO A 157 3.91 0.66 4.17
N ILE A 158 4.95 1.36 3.76
CA ILE A 158 4.86 2.73 3.26
C ILE A 158 4.09 2.80 1.94
N CYS A 159 3.54 3.96 1.62
CA CYS A 159 2.85 4.20 0.35
C CYS A 159 3.80 4.72 -0.73
N ARG A 160 4.75 5.57 -0.33
CA ARG A 160 5.71 6.21 -1.23
C ARG A 160 6.67 5.20 -1.89
N PRO A 161 7.26 5.52 -3.05
CA PRO A 161 8.08 4.59 -3.83
C PRO A 161 9.52 4.40 -3.30
N TRP A 162 9.89 5.07 -2.20
CA TRP A 162 11.22 5.08 -1.62
C TRP A 162 11.15 5.22 -0.09
N GLU A 163 11.93 4.45 0.66
CA GLU A 163 11.97 4.54 2.12
C GLU A 163 12.41 5.92 2.61
N CYS A 164 13.46 6.45 1.97
CA CYS A 164 14.04 7.76 2.21
C CYS A 164 14.55 8.33 0.88
N CYS A 165 14.89 9.61 0.84
CA CYS A 165 15.48 10.25 -0.34
C CYS A 165 16.40 11.41 0.04
N ASP A 166 17.67 11.37 -0.38
CA ASP A 166 18.64 12.46 -0.16
C ASP A 166 18.57 13.53 -1.26
N SER A 167 18.19 13.16 -2.49
CA SER A 167 18.06 14.08 -3.63
C SER A 167 16.62 14.21 -4.15
N PRO A 168 15.66 14.69 -3.34
CA PRO A 168 14.28 14.86 -3.78
C PRO A 168 14.10 16.10 -4.66
N THR A 169 13.37 15.96 -5.76
CA THR A 169 12.87 17.08 -6.57
C THR A 169 11.36 17.16 -6.42
N CYS A 170 10.86 18.23 -5.79
CA CYS A 170 9.45 18.37 -5.39
C CYS A 170 8.82 19.66 -5.92
N THR A 171 7.51 19.63 -6.14
CA THR A 171 6.72 20.85 -6.37
C THR A 171 6.60 21.69 -5.09
N ARG A 172 6.13 22.94 -5.22
CA ARG A 172 5.91 23.86 -4.08
C ARG A 172 4.52 23.71 -3.41
N SER A 173 3.74 22.70 -3.78
CA SER A 173 2.43 22.44 -3.18
C SER A 173 2.57 21.74 -1.82
N ASN A 174 1.51 21.76 -1.01
CA ASN A 174 1.41 20.99 0.22
C ASN A 174 0.12 20.14 0.20
N PRO A 175 0.21 18.81 -0.02
CA PRO A 175 1.44 18.03 -0.18
C PRO A 175 2.11 18.25 -1.55
N PRO A 176 3.43 18.06 -1.67
CA PRO A 176 4.14 18.13 -2.94
C PRO A 176 3.95 16.88 -3.80
N THR A 177 4.24 17.02 -5.09
CA THR A 177 4.60 15.90 -5.96
C THR A 177 6.12 15.83 -6.06
N CYS A 178 6.70 14.73 -5.61
CA CYS A 178 8.14 14.51 -5.54
C CYS A 178 8.61 13.38 -6.48
N ARG A 179 9.85 13.49 -6.96
CA ARG A 179 10.65 12.43 -7.56
C ARG A 179 11.94 12.29 -6.78
N CYS A 180 12.46 11.07 -6.65
CA CYS A 180 13.74 10.85 -5.99
C CYS A 180 14.85 10.57 -7.00
N GLY A 181 15.94 11.34 -6.93
CA GLY A 181 17.10 11.20 -7.81
C GLY A 181 18.15 10.19 -7.32
N ASP A 182 17.90 9.51 -6.20
CA ASP A 182 18.90 8.66 -5.56
C ASP A 182 19.27 7.43 -6.39
N GLU A 183 20.58 7.16 -6.45
CA GLU A 183 21.15 5.98 -7.07
C GLU A 183 21.35 4.86 -6.02
N VAL A 184 20.38 3.97 -5.92
CA VAL A 184 20.33 2.89 -4.91
C VAL A 184 20.79 1.55 -5.48
N ASP A 185 21.21 0.60 -4.64
CA ASP A 185 21.53 -0.76 -5.11
C ASP A 185 20.25 -1.52 -5.52
N LYS A 186 19.14 -1.28 -4.81
CA LYS A 186 17.82 -1.86 -5.09
C LYS A 186 16.72 -0.85 -4.77
N CYS A 187 15.76 -0.69 -5.68
CA CYS A 187 14.58 0.14 -5.41
C CYS A 187 13.68 -0.51 -4.34
N ALA A 188 12.94 0.31 -3.61
CA ALA A 188 11.91 -0.19 -2.70
C ALA A 188 10.84 -0.97 -3.46
N SER A 189 10.16 -1.90 -2.78
CA SER A 189 9.10 -2.73 -3.39
C SER A 189 7.88 -1.92 -3.84
N THR A 190 7.73 -0.71 -3.32
CA THR A 190 6.66 0.23 -3.68
C THR A 190 6.99 1.03 -4.96
N CYS A 191 8.23 0.99 -5.43
CA CYS A 191 8.62 1.57 -6.72
C CYS A 191 8.08 0.74 -7.88
N LYS A 192 7.27 1.35 -8.74
CA LYS A 192 6.71 0.73 -9.93
C LYS A 192 7.74 0.63 -11.06
N THR A 193 8.53 1.69 -11.25
CA THR A 193 9.49 1.77 -12.37
C THR A 193 10.91 1.99 -11.88
N CYS A 194 11.68 0.91 -11.85
CA CYS A 194 13.07 0.87 -11.37
C CYS A 194 14.04 0.61 -12.54
N LEU A 195 14.81 1.61 -12.93
CA LEU A 195 15.71 1.54 -14.09
C LEU A 195 17.18 1.59 -13.66
N PRO A 196 18.13 1.04 -14.44
CA PRO A 196 19.55 1.22 -14.18
C PRO A 196 19.94 2.70 -14.28
N SER A 197 20.85 3.13 -13.41
CA SER A 197 21.44 4.47 -13.48
C SER A 197 22.33 4.62 -14.72
N ARG A 198 22.34 5.82 -15.32
CA ARG A 198 23.19 6.14 -16.48
C ARG A 198 24.65 6.35 -16.08
N SER A 199 24.89 6.99 -14.95
CA SER A 199 26.21 7.27 -14.38
C SER A 199 26.84 6.01 -13.80
N ARG A 200 26.04 5.16 -13.15
CA ARG A 200 26.50 3.93 -12.48
C ARG A 200 25.61 2.75 -12.87
N PRO A 201 25.95 1.98 -13.92
CA PRO A 201 25.08 0.89 -14.40
C PRO A 201 24.75 -0.20 -13.37
N SER A 202 25.55 -0.34 -12.31
CA SER A 202 25.29 -1.25 -11.19
C SER A 202 24.23 -0.74 -10.21
N ARG A 203 23.89 0.56 -10.27
CA ARG A 203 22.88 1.21 -9.44
C ARG A 203 21.55 1.31 -10.18
N ARG A 204 20.50 1.55 -9.42
CA ARG A 204 19.11 1.71 -9.87
C ARG A 204 18.58 3.07 -9.43
N VAL A 205 17.64 3.61 -10.20
CA VAL A 205 16.92 4.84 -9.89
C VAL A 205 15.42 4.55 -10.03
N CYS A 206 14.65 4.96 -9.03
CA CYS A 206 13.20 4.92 -9.10
C CYS A 206 12.70 6.20 -9.80
N ILE A 207 12.02 6.07 -10.95
CA ILE A 207 11.56 7.23 -11.73
C ILE A 207 10.10 7.62 -11.45
N ASP A 208 9.48 6.98 -10.46
CA ASP A 208 8.12 7.25 -10.08
C ASP A 208 7.96 8.68 -9.55
N SER A 209 6.82 9.29 -9.85
CA SER A 209 6.38 10.54 -9.22
C SER A 209 5.36 10.20 -8.14
N TYR A 210 5.53 10.79 -6.96
CA TYR A 210 4.66 10.52 -5.81
C TYR A 210 4.06 11.81 -5.27
N PHE A 211 2.75 11.83 -5.09
CA PHE A 211 2.03 12.94 -4.47
C PHE A 211 1.78 12.59 -3.01
N GLY A 212 2.38 13.34 -2.09
CA GLY A 212 2.35 13.01 -0.67
C GLY A 212 3.38 13.83 0.12
N PRO A 213 3.64 13.47 1.38
CA PRO A 213 4.57 14.21 2.21
C PRO A 213 5.99 14.20 1.64
N PHE A 214 6.80 15.18 2.05
CA PHE A 214 8.23 15.16 1.76
C PHE A 214 8.88 13.89 2.31
N PRO A 215 9.72 13.20 1.50
CA PRO A 215 10.39 12.00 1.97
C PRO A 215 11.41 12.33 3.07
N PRO A 216 11.62 11.44 4.04
CA PRO A 216 12.71 11.60 5.00
C PRO A 216 14.06 11.48 4.29
N ALA A 217 15.06 12.23 4.75
CA ALA A 217 16.43 12.07 4.29
C ALA A 217 16.96 10.68 4.69
N CYS A 218 17.80 10.08 3.83
CA CYS A 218 18.48 8.82 4.16
C CYS A 218 19.67 9.07 5.07
N THR A 219 20.40 10.15 4.81
CA THR A 219 21.54 10.57 5.62
C THR A 219 21.06 11.54 6.72
N PRO A 220 21.37 11.27 8.01
CA PRO A 220 21.10 12.23 9.06
C PRO A 220 21.86 13.53 8.78
N SER A 221 21.20 14.67 8.95
CA SER A 221 21.91 15.95 8.95
C SER A 221 22.84 16.00 10.17
N GLU A 222 24.05 16.55 10.01
CA GLU A 222 25.05 16.64 11.09
C GLU A 222 24.51 17.30 12.37
N ALA A 223 23.43 18.10 12.26
CA ALA A 223 22.73 18.71 13.39
C ALA A 223 22.13 17.71 14.40
N VAL A 224 21.81 16.47 14.00
CA VAL A 224 21.24 15.46 14.91
C VAL A 224 22.34 14.71 15.69
N ALA A 225 23.57 14.69 15.19
CA ALA A 225 24.68 13.96 15.82
C ALA A 225 25.25 14.67 17.07
N ALA A 226 24.94 15.95 17.28
CA ALA A 226 25.49 16.76 18.38
C ALA A 226 24.54 16.94 19.58
N GLY A 227 23.35 16.32 19.58
CA GLY A 227 22.26 16.61 20.53
C GLY A 227 21.98 15.56 21.60
N GLY A 228 22.97 14.76 22.01
CA GLY A 228 22.84 13.80 23.10
C GLY A 228 23.69 14.19 24.29
N ASN A 229 23.11 14.92 25.25
CA ASN A 229 23.67 15.18 26.57
C ASN A 229 22.61 14.93 27.64
#